data_AF-A0A5E7FYV4-F1
#
_entry.id   AF-A0A5E7FYV4-F1
#
_cell.length_a   1.000
_cell.length_b   1.000
_cell.length_c   1.000
_cell.angle_alpha   90.00
_cell.angle_beta   90.00
_cell.angle_gamma   90.00
#
_symmetry.space_group_name_H-M   'P 1'
#
loop_
_entity.id
_entity.type
_entity.pdbx_description
1 polymer ?
#
loop_
_entity_poly.entity_id
_entity_poly.type
_entity_poly.pdbx_seq_one_letter_code
_entity_poly.pdbx_strand_id
1 'polypeptide(L)'
;MSEVERYKPYKGAAAGWGALIAVTRNWLGSENALKNIRTMLKTNQNGGFDCPGCAWGESPESGMVKFCENGAKAVNWEATGRLVNPAFFNKYTVSSLAAQSDYWLEYQGRLTHPMRYDASVDRYVETSWDDAFALIAKHLNGLTSPDQAEFYTSGRASNEAAYLYQLFVRAYGTNNFPDCSNMCHEASGLGMADSVGVGKGTVTFDDLEEADAIFVIGQNPGTNHPRMLEPLREAVKRGARATAPWASTNSPRRS
;
A
#
# COMPACT_ATOMS: atom_id res chain seq x y z
N MET A 1 -22.70 2.43 -19.64
CA MET A 1 -22.52 2.48 -18.17
C MET A 1 -23.19 1.24 -17.62
N SER A 2 -22.42 0.26 -17.16
CA SER A 2 -23.00 -1.01 -16.67
C SER A 2 -23.60 -0.80 -15.29
N GLU A 3 -24.93 -0.86 -15.18
CA GLU A 3 -25.73 -0.87 -13.95
C GLU A 3 -25.56 -2.17 -13.16
N VAL A 4 -24.33 -2.53 -12.79
CA VAL A 4 -24.09 -3.63 -11.86
C VAL A 4 -23.56 -3.04 -10.57
N GLU A 5 -24.43 -2.90 -9.57
CA GLU A 5 -24.04 -2.63 -8.19
C GLU A 5 -23.08 -3.75 -7.71
N ARG A 6 -21.78 -3.47 -7.74
CA ARG A 6 -20.72 -4.35 -7.22
C ARG A 6 -20.42 -4.08 -5.75
N TYR A 7 -21.38 -3.61 -4.97
CA TYR A 7 -21.18 -3.37 -3.54
C TYR A 7 -21.97 -4.35 -2.68
N LYS A 8 -21.26 -5.24 -1.98
CA LYS A 8 -21.82 -6.05 -0.90
C LYS A 8 -21.48 -5.36 0.42
N PRO A 9 -22.47 -5.03 1.28
CA PRO A 9 -22.21 -4.46 2.58
C PRO A 9 -21.27 -5.35 3.39
N TYR A 10 -20.10 -4.83 3.75
CA TYR A 10 -19.14 -5.55 4.59
C TYR A 10 -19.66 -5.56 6.03
N LYS A 11 -20.03 -6.74 6.53
CA LYS A 11 -20.50 -6.94 7.92
C LYS A 11 -19.38 -7.34 8.90
N GLY A 12 -18.13 -7.32 8.44
CA GLY A 12 -16.97 -7.65 9.28
C GLY A 12 -16.59 -6.52 10.22
N ALA A 13 -15.91 -6.86 11.32
CA ALA A 13 -15.40 -5.85 12.24
C ALA A 13 -14.20 -5.10 11.64
N ALA A 14 -14.21 -3.77 11.70
CA ALA A 14 -13.15 -2.92 11.17
C ALA A 14 -11.83 -2.98 11.98
N ALA A 15 -11.91 -3.33 13.27
CA ALA A 15 -10.78 -3.43 14.19
C ALA A 15 -11.09 -4.38 15.37
N GLY A 16 -10.08 -4.75 16.15
CA GLY A 16 -10.22 -5.57 17.36
C GLY A 16 -10.38 -7.07 17.10
N TRP A 17 -11.00 -7.79 18.05
CA TRP A 17 -11.13 -9.27 18.02
C TRP A 17 -11.84 -9.81 16.77
N GLY A 18 -12.77 -9.06 16.18
CA GLY A 18 -13.44 -9.48 14.94
C GLY A 18 -12.53 -9.38 13.70
N ALA A 19 -11.61 -8.40 13.67
CA ALA A 19 -10.55 -8.35 12.66
C ALA A 19 -9.56 -9.51 12.88
N LEU A 20 -9.27 -9.86 14.14
CA LEU A 20 -8.44 -11.02 14.48
C LEU A 20 -9.07 -12.34 13.97
N ILE A 21 -10.38 -12.55 14.14
CA ILE A 21 -11.08 -13.76 13.66
C ILE A 21 -11.13 -13.83 12.13
N ALA A 22 -11.38 -12.71 11.44
CA ALA A 22 -11.33 -12.62 9.98
C ALA A 22 -9.91 -12.91 9.44
N VAL A 23 -8.89 -12.44 10.16
CA VAL A 23 -7.48 -12.74 9.87
C VAL A 23 -7.17 -14.22 10.11
N THR A 24 -7.64 -14.84 11.21
CA THR A 24 -7.46 -16.27 11.50
C THR A 24 -8.08 -17.18 10.44
N ARG A 25 -9.22 -16.80 9.83
CA ARG A 25 -9.82 -17.55 8.72
C ARG A 25 -8.98 -17.51 7.45
N ASN A 26 -8.35 -16.36 7.15
CA ASN A 26 -7.38 -16.26 6.05
C ASN A 26 -6.08 -17.02 6.37
N TRP A 27 -5.72 -17.17 7.66
CA TRP A 27 -4.51 -17.88 8.09
C TRP A 27 -4.57 -19.39 7.89
N LEU A 28 -5.74 -20.01 8.04
CA LEU A 28 -5.91 -21.45 7.83
C LEU A 28 -5.68 -21.89 6.37
N GLY A 29 -5.69 -20.95 5.41
CA GLY A 29 -5.43 -21.21 3.99
C GLY A 29 -4.02 -20.82 3.51
N SER A 30 -3.14 -20.35 4.40
CA SER A 30 -1.80 -19.90 4.03
C SER A 30 -0.77 -21.01 4.27
N GLU A 31 -0.01 -21.38 3.23
CA GLU A 31 1.00 -22.45 3.27
C GLU A 31 2.20 -22.12 4.20
N ASN A 32 2.28 -20.92 4.79
CA ASN A 32 3.35 -20.46 5.69
C ASN A 32 2.84 -19.83 7.01
N ALA A 33 1.75 -20.36 7.57
CA ALA A 33 1.08 -19.80 8.76
C ALA A 33 2.02 -19.41 9.92
N LEU A 34 3.01 -20.25 10.28
CA LEU A 34 3.93 -19.97 11.40
C LEU A 34 4.91 -18.82 11.13
N LYS A 35 5.46 -18.74 9.91
CA LYS A 35 6.35 -17.63 9.52
C LYS A 35 5.57 -16.33 9.45
N ASN A 36 4.34 -16.39 8.93
CA ASN A 36 3.45 -15.24 8.83
C ASN A 36 3.10 -14.71 10.22
N ILE A 37 2.78 -15.57 11.19
CA ILE A 37 2.54 -15.15 12.59
C ILE A 37 3.74 -14.41 13.18
N ARG A 38 4.97 -14.93 13.02
CA ARG A 38 6.18 -14.25 13.54
C ARG A 38 6.41 -12.89 12.87
N THR A 39 6.21 -12.80 11.57
CA THR A 39 6.33 -11.55 10.81
C THR A 39 5.27 -10.54 11.23
N MET A 40 4.02 -10.97 11.40
CA MET A 40 2.91 -10.14 11.89
C MET A 40 3.15 -9.58 13.29
N LEU A 41 3.75 -10.38 14.19
CA LEU A 41 4.08 -9.93 15.55
C LEU A 41 5.17 -8.84 15.57
N LYS A 42 5.95 -8.69 14.50
CA LYS A 42 6.95 -7.62 14.33
C LYS A 42 6.44 -6.41 13.56
N THR A 43 5.21 -6.44 13.05
CA THR A 43 4.64 -5.35 12.26
C THR A 43 4.19 -4.19 13.14
N ASN A 44 4.59 -2.95 12.79
CA ASN A 44 4.30 -1.70 13.52
C ASN A 44 4.73 -1.73 15.00
N GLN A 45 5.81 -2.44 15.30
CA GLN A 45 6.40 -2.55 16.64
C GLN A 45 7.75 -1.84 16.66
N ASN A 46 8.13 -1.31 17.82
CA ASN A 46 9.46 -0.72 18.01
C ASN A 46 10.56 -1.78 17.72
N GLY A 47 11.49 -1.47 16.81
CA GLY A 47 12.50 -2.42 16.31
C GLY A 47 11.96 -3.48 15.33
N GLY A 48 10.73 -3.30 14.86
CA GLY A 48 10.04 -4.11 13.86
C GLY A 48 10.14 -3.52 12.45
N PHE A 49 9.06 -3.66 11.67
CA PHE A 49 8.94 -3.00 10.36
C PHE A 49 7.55 -2.39 10.19
N ASP A 50 7.48 -1.29 9.44
CA ASP A 50 6.22 -0.63 9.12
C ASP A 50 5.37 -1.49 8.20
N CYS A 51 4.09 -1.60 8.54
CA CYS A 51 3.10 -2.22 7.68
C CYS A 51 3.07 -1.46 6.35
N PRO A 52 3.40 -2.11 5.21
CA PRO A 52 3.39 -1.42 3.92
C PRO A 52 1.99 -0.89 3.59
N GLY A 53 0.94 -1.52 4.14
CA GLY A 53 -0.47 -1.18 3.93
C GLY A 53 -1.02 0.05 4.66
N CYS A 54 -0.25 0.75 5.51
CA CYS A 54 -0.81 1.79 6.36
C CYS A 54 0.07 3.05 6.39
N ALA A 55 -0.55 4.21 6.20
CA ALA A 55 0.10 5.53 6.34
C ALA A 55 0.00 6.10 7.77
N TRP A 56 -0.58 5.35 8.72
CA TRP A 56 -0.80 5.83 10.08
C TRP A 56 0.43 5.60 10.96
N GLY A 57 0.82 6.63 11.70
CA GLY A 57 2.01 6.63 12.54
C GLY A 57 2.03 5.52 13.60
N GLU A 58 3.23 5.25 14.13
CA GLU A 58 3.41 4.34 15.25
C GLU A 58 3.05 5.05 16.56
N SER A 59 2.25 4.39 17.42
CA SER A 59 2.06 4.88 18.79
C SER A 59 3.27 4.49 19.65
N PRO A 60 3.68 5.32 20.63
CA PRO A 60 4.83 5.04 21.50
C PRO A 60 4.68 3.77 22.34
N GLU A 61 3.45 3.39 22.68
CA GLU A 61 3.16 2.31 23.63
C GLU A 61 3.33 0.91 23.02
N SER A 62 3.94 -0.03 23.75
CA SER A 62 4.02 -1.44 23.33
C SER A 62 2.72 -2.19 23.61
N GLY A 63 1.86 -2.34 22.60
CA GLY A 63 0.58 -3.07 22.67
C GLY A 63 0.53 -4.28 21.73
N MET A 64 -0.29 -5.28 22.08
CA MET A 64 -0.49 -6.48 21.25
C MET A 64 -1.31 -6.15 19.99
N VAL A 65 -0.78 -6.56 18.82
CA VAL A 65 -1.43 -6.49 17.50
C VAL A 65 -1.75 -5.06 17.01
N LYS A 66 -0.76 -4.40 16.40
CA LYS A 66 -0.88 -3.05 15.82
C LYS A 66 -1.15 -3.03 14.31
N PHE A 67 -1.86 -4.02 13.78
CA PHE A 67 -2.19 -4.09 12.35
C PHE A 67 -3.69 -4.27 12.13
N CYS A 68 -4.22 -3.62 11.10
CA CYS A 68 -5.60 -3.82 10.65
C CYS A 68 -5.71 -5.03 9.71
N GLU A 69 -6.92 -5.41 9.32
CA GLU A 69 -7.15 -6.50 8.35
C GLU A 69 -6.38 -6.28 7.03
N ASN A 70 -6.36 -5.05 6.52
CA ASN A 70 -5.62 -4.71 5.30
C ASN A 70 -4.10 -4.83 5.50
N GLY A 71 -3.61 -4.46 6.68
CA GLY A 71 -2.20 -4.67 7.04
C GLY A 71 -1.83 -6.14 7.15
N ALA A 72 -2.71 -6.95 7.76
CA ALA A 72 -2.53 -8.40 7.83
C ALA A 72 -2.53 -9.07 6.45
N LYS A 73 -3.42 -8.62 5.55
CA LYS A 73 -3.42 -9.09 4.15
C LYS A 73 -2.13 -8.71 3.45
N ALA A 74 -1.69 -7.46 3.53
CA ALA A 74 -0.46 -7.00 2.87
C ALA A 74 0.76 -7.84 3.31
N VAL A 75 0.94 -8.04 4.62
CA VAL A 75 2.06 -8.84 5.14
C VAL A 75 1.91 -10.32 4.76
N ASN A 76 0.69 -10.88 4.79
CA ASN A 76 0.47 -12.27 4.38
C ASN A 76 0.76 -12.50 2.89
N TRP A 77 0.50 -11.50 2.05
CA TRP A 77 0.82 -11.52 0.63
C TRP A 77 2.33 -11.44 0.38
N GLU A 78 3.03 -10.55 1.07
CA GLU A 78 4.50 -10.49 1.00
C GLU A 78 5.16 -11.79 1.49
N ALA A 79 4.55 -12.46 2.46
CA ALA A 79 5.06 -13.69 3.05
C ALA A 79 4.51 -14.98 2.38
N THR A 80 3.83 -14.87 1.24
CA THR A 80 3.28 -16.02 0.51
C THR A 80 4.37 -17.02 0.12
N GLY A 81 4.06 -18.31 0.22
CA GLY A 81 4.90 -19.40 -0.30
C GLY A 81 4.74 -19.63 -1.80
N ARG A 82 3.74 -19.00 -2.42
CA ARG A 82 3.45 -19.18 -3.84
C ARG A 82 4.40 -18.36 -4.69
N LEU A 83 4.89 -19.00 -5.74
CA LEU A 83 5.90 -18.45 -6.62
C LEU A 83 5.42 -18.52 -8.06
N VAL A 84 5.63 -17.41 -8.77
CA VAL A 84 5.46 -17.32 -10.21
C VAL A 84 6.85 -17.45 -10.84
N ASN A 85 7.04 -18.51 -11.63
CA ASN A 85 8.30 -18.90 -12.25
C ASN A 85 8.18 -18.91 -13.79
N PRO A 86 9.26 -19.17 -14.54
CA PRO A 86 9.21 -19.22 -16.00
C PRO A 86 8.19 -20.22 -16.56
N ALA A 87 7.95 -21.34 -15.87
CA ALA A 87 6.95 -22.32 -16.30
C ALA A 87 5.51 -21.75 -16.27
N PHE A 88 5.20 -20.86 -15.32
CA PHE A 88 3.94 -20.13 -15.31
C PHE A 88 3.80 -19.24 -16.55
N PHE A 89 4.80 -18.43 -16.87
CA PHE A 89 4.73 -17.52 -18.03
C PHE A 89 4.79 -18.25 -19.37
N ASN A 90 5.33 -19.47 -19.41
CA ASN A 90 5.22 -20.35 -20.57
C ASN A 90 3.79 -20.89 -20.79
N LYS A 91 2.90 -20.80 -19.80
CA LYS A 91 1.51 -21.25 -19.92
C LYS A 91 0.57 -20.15 -20.37
N TYR A 92 0.85 -18.89 -20.03
CA TYR A 92 -0.06 -17.76 -20.22
C TYR A 92 0.54 -16.70 -21.14
N THR A 93 -0.21 -16.28 -22.15
CA THR A 93 0.16 -15.09 -22.93
C THR A 93 -0.12 -13.81 -22.14
N VAL A 94 0.56 -12.72 -22.46
CA VAL A 94 0.31 -11.42 -21.80
C VAL A 94 -1.12 -10.95 -22.07
N SER A 95 -1.64 -11.15 -23.28
CA SER A 95 -3.05 -10.87 -23.58
C SER A 95 -4.02 -11.67 -22.70
N SER A 96 -3.70 -12.93 -22.38
CA SER A 96 -4.53 -13.75 -21.50
C SER A 96 -4.47 -13.31 -20.04
N LEU A 97 -3.31 -12.83 -19.59
CA LEU A 97 -3.12 -12.29 -18.24
C LEU A 97 -3.86 -10.96 -18.08
N ALA A 98 -3.84 -10.09 -19.11
CA ALA A 98 -4.56 -8.82 -19.12
C ALA A 98 -6.09 -8.96 -19.00
N ALA A 99 -6.65 -10.13 -19.33
CA ALA A 99 -8.07 -10.42 -19.16
C ALA A 99 -8.43 -10.94 -17.76
N GLN A 100 -7.44 -11.25 -16.91
CA GLN A 100 -7.67 -11.74 -15.56
C GLN A 100 -7.95 -10.60 -14.58
N SER A 101 -8.57 -10.94 -13.45
CA SER A 101 -8.76 -9.97 -12.37
C SER A 101 -7.48 -9.77 -11.56
N ASP A 102 -7.33 -8.60 -10.94
CA ASP A 102 -6.23 -8.28 -10.02
C ASP A 102 -6.08 -9.34 -8.92
N TYR A 103 -7.22 -9.78 -8.37
CA TYR A 103 -7.23 -10.85 -7.36
C TYR A 103 -6.63 -12.14 -7.91
N TRP A 104 -6.99 -12.54 -9.13
CA TRP A 104 -6.45 -13.74 -9.73
C TRP A 104 -4.95 -13.62 -9.97
N LEU A 105 -4.50 -12.49 -10.52
CA LEU A 105 -3.09 -12.22 -10.82
C LEU A 105 -2.25 -12.28 -9.56
N GLU A 106 -2.70 -11.57 -8.52
CA GLU A 106 -2.01 -11.52 -7.25
C GLU A 106 -1.98 -12.90 -6.54
N TYR A 107 -3.05 -13.70 -6.68
CA TYR A 107 -3.14 -15.02 -6.05
C TYR A 107 -2.13 -16.04 -6.62
N GLN A 108 -1.54 -15.78 -7.79
CA GLN A 108 -0.53 -16.65 -8.41
C GLN A 108 0.80 -16.65 -7.64
N GLY A 109 1.11 -15.58 -6.91
CA GLY A 109 2.27 -15.49 -6.03
C GLY A 109 3.39 -14.58 -6.53
N ARG A 110 4.55 -14.69 -5.88
CA ARG A 110 5.67 -13.75 -6.06
C ARG A 110 6.51 -14.09 -7.28
N LEU A 111 6.90 -13.07 -8.05
CA LEU A 111 7.86 -13.22 -9.15
C LEU A 111 9.23 -13.64 -8.59
N THR A 112 9.87 -14.60 -9.27
CA THR A 112 11.14 -15.20 -8.80
C THR A 112 12.32 -14.97 -9.71
N HIS A 113 12.08 -14.65 -10.99
CA HIS A 113 13.12 -14.50 -12.01
C HIS A 113 12.89 -13.19 -12.78
N PRO A 114 13.95 -12.54 -13.29
CA PRO A 114 13.79 -11.47 -14.26
C PRO A 114 13.10 -12.00 -15.51
N MET A 115 12.15 -11.22 -16.03
CA MET A 115 11.38 -11.59 -17.20
C MET A 115 11.43 -10.47 -18.24
N ARG A 116 11.42 -10.84 -19.52
CA ARG A 116 11.38 -9.97 -20.68
C ARG A 116 10.10 -10.25 -21.46
N TYR A 117 9.38 -9.23 -21.91
CA TYR A 117 8.30 -9.46 -22.86
C TYR A 117 8.85 -9.80 -24.25
N ASP A 118 8.28 -10.83 -24.88
CA ASP A 118 8.55 -11.21 -26.27
C ASP A 118 7.26 -11.13 -27.09
N ALA A 119 7.18 -10.11 -27.93
CA ALA A 119 6.00 -9.83 -28.75
C ALA A 119 5.74 -10.90 -29.82
N SER A 120 6.76 -11.65 -30.25
CA SER A 120 6.59 -12.68 -31.29
C SER A 120 5.75 -13.87 -30.81
N VAL A 121 5.75 -14.11 -29.49
CA VAL A 121 5.03 -15.20 -28.82
C VAL A 121 4.00 -14.71 -27.82
N ASP A 122 3.84 -13.39 -27.69
CA ASP A 122 2.98 -12.70 -26.72
C ASP A 122 3.16 -13.21 -25.28
N ARG A 123 4.41 -13.38 -24.82
CA ARG A 123 4.71 -13.96 -23.50
C ARG A 123 5.85 -13.27 -22.81
N TYR A 124 5.87 -13.37 -21.49
CA TYR A 124 7.08 -13.12 -20.71
C TYR A 124 8.01 -14.34 -20.82
N VAL A 125 9.26 -14.11 -21.22
CA VAL A 125 10.32 -15.10 -21.28
C VAL A 125 11.39 -14.77 -20.25
N GLU A 126 12.01 -15.80 -19.68
CA GLU A 126 13.06 -15.62 -18.67
C GLU A 126 14.26 -14.87 -19.27
N THR A 127 14.90 -14.04 -18.45
CA THR A 127 16.14 -13.35 -18.81
C THR A 127 17.07 -13.28 -17.60
N SER A 128 18.36 -13.04 -17.85
CA SER A 128 19.33 -12.84 -16.77
C SER A 128 19.25 -11.40 -16.24
N TRP A 129 19.79 -11.16 -15.03
CA TRP A 129 19.92 -9.79 -14.52
C TRP A 129 20.81 -8.92 -15.41
N ASP A 130 21.92 -9.48 -15.92
CA ASP A 130 22.83 -8.75 -16.81
C ASP A 130 22.15 -8.36 -18.12
N ASP A 131 21.40 -9.27 -18.73
CA ASP A 131 20.64 -8.98 -19.96
C ASP A 131 19.52 -7.96 -19.72
N ALA A 132 18.82 -8.06 -18.58
CA ALA A 132 17.79 -7.09 -18.19
C ALA A 132 18.39 -5.70 -18.03
N PHE A 133 19.50 -5.57 -17.29
CA PHE A 133 20.19 -4.28 -17.11
C PHE A 133 20.75 -3.74 -18.42
N ALA A 134 21.36 -4.59 -19.26
CA ALA A 134 21.86 -4.18 -20.57
C ALA A 134 20.73 -3.68 -21.48
N LEU A 135 19.57 -4.33 -21.46
CA LEU A 135 18.40 -3.91 -22.22
C LEU A 135 17.87 -2.55 -21.73
N ILE A 136 17.71 -2.37 -20.41
CA ILE A 136 17.29 -1.10 -19.82
C ILE A 136 18.29 0.01 -20.18
N ALA A 137 19.59 -0.23 -20.01
CA ALA A 137 20.64 0.74 -20.32
C ALA A 137 20.65 1.11 -21.81
N LYS A 138 20.45 0.15 -22.72
CA LYS A 138 20.34 0.41 -24.16
C LYS A 138 19.21 1.39 -24.47
N HIS A 139 18.04 1.22 -23.85
CA HIS A 139 16.91 2.11 -24.09
C HIS A 139 17.12 3.50 -23.49
N LEU A 140 17.61 3.59 -22.25
CA LEU A 140 17.90 4.86 -21.59
C LEU A 140 18.97 5.66 -22.36
N ASN A 141 20.11 5.04 -22.67
CA ASN A 141 21.19 5.71 -23.43
C ASN A 141 20.81 6.07 -24.87
N GLY A 142 19.73 5.48 -25.40
CA GLY A 142 19.21 5.78 -26.73
C GLY A 142 18.26 6.97 -26.79
N LEU A 143 17.85 7.53 -25.64
CA LEU A 143 16.99 8.70 -25.58
C LEU A 143 17.74 9.97 -26.01
N THR A 144 17.04 10.89 -26.67
CA THR A 144 17.66 12.15 -27.12
C THR A 144 17.81 13.16 -25.98
N SER A 145 17.04 12.99 -24.91
CA SER A 145 17.17 13.72 -23.65
C SER A 145 16.79 12.81 -22.48
N PRO A 146 17.49 12.88 -21.33
CA PRO A 146 17.09 12.18 -20.11
C PRO A 146 15.64 12.43 -19.67
N ASP A 147 15.08 13.62 -19.96
CA ASP A 147 13.72 14.01 -19.59
C ASP A 147 12.62 13.25 -20.34
N GLN A 148 12.97 12.48 -21.38
CA GLN A 148 12.04 11.57 -22.06
C GLN A 148 11.76 10.29 -21.26
N ALA A 149 12.53 10.02 -20.20
CA ALA A 149 12.27 8.93 -19.27
C ALA A 149 11.49 9.43 -18.06
N GLU A 150 10.57 8.61 -17.57
CA GLU A 150 9.82 8.84 -16.33
C GLU A 150 10.18 7.73 -15.33
N PHE A 151 10.55 8.13 -14.12
CA PHE A 151 10.99 7.21 -13.07
C PHE A 151 10.02 7.25 -11.89
N TYR A 152 8.92 6.51 -12.01
CA TYR A 152 7.91 6.45 -10.97
C TYR A 152 8.40 5.68 -9.73
N THR A 153 8.13 6.22 -8.53
CA THR A 153 8.39 5.51 -7.26
C THR A 153 7.12 5.24 -6.46
N SER A 154 7.10 4.11 -5.77
CA SER A 154 6.00 3.69 -4.90
C SER A 154 6.27 4.07 -3.45
N GLY A 155 5.27 4.56 -2.73
CA GLY A 155 5.32 4.78 -1.28
C GLY A 155 5.42 3.50 -0.46
N ARG A 156 5.45 2.33 -1.12
CA ARG A 156 5.76 1.02 -0.52
C ARG A 156 7.27 0.72 -0.49
N ALA A 157 8.08 1.44 -1.27
CA ALA A 157 9.53 1.28 -1.25
C ALA A 157 10.10 1.84 0.06
N SER A 158 11.19 1.24 0.54
CA SER A 158 11.88 1.78 1.73
C SER A 158 12.54 3.12 1.40
N ASN A 159 12.79 3.94 2.43
CA ASN A 159 13.46 5.23 2.26
C ASN A 159 14.86 5.06 1.66
N GLU A 160 15.58 3.99 2.01
CA GLU A 160 16.91 3.67 1.49
C GLU A 160 16.85 3.31 -0.01
N ALA A 161 15.90 2.46 -0.40
CA ALA A 161 15.71 2.10 -1.79
C ALA A 161 15.29 3.33 -2.63
N ALA A 162 14.37 4.14 -2.11
CA ALA A 162 13.96 5.39 -2.73
C ALA A 162 15.12 6.39 -2.85
N TYR A 163 15.99 6.47 -1.83
CA TYR A 163 17.19 7.31 -1.85
C TYR A 163 18.20 6.89 -2.92
N LEU A 164 18.49 5.59 -3.05
CA LEU A 164 19.38 5.10 -4.09
C LEU A 164 18.77 5.30 -5.48
N TYR A 165 17.46 5.06 -5.63
CA TYR A 165 16.75 5.21 -6.89
C TYR A 165 16.76 6.68 -7.37
N GLN A 166 16.44 7.64 -6.49
CA GLN A 166 16.48 9.06 -6.87
C GLN A 166 17.91 9.52 -7.21
N LEU A 167 18.93 8.98 -6.54
CA LEU A 167 20.33 9.34 -6.81
C LEU A 167 20.74 8.86 -8.20
N PHE A 168 20.38 7.63 -8.55
CA PHE A 168 20.57 7.08 -9.88
C PHE A 168 19.89 7.94 -10.94
N VAL A 169 18.62 8.29 -10.77
CA VAL A 169 17.86 9.07 -11.77
C VAL A 169 18.43 10.49 -11.95
N ARG A 170 18.83 11.14 -10.86
CA ARG A 170 19.49 12.45 -10.93
C ARG A 170 20.86 12.37 -11.58
N ALA A 171 21.61 11.30 -11.33
CA ALA A 171 22.88 11.04 -12.02
C ALA A 171 22.69 10.70 -13.51
N TYR A 172 21.57 10.07 -13.87
CA TYR A 172 21.16 9.84 -15.26
C TYR A 172 20.84 11.17 -15.99
N GLY A 173 20.45 12.21 -15.25
CA GLY A 173 20.40 13.59 -15.74
C GLY A 173 18.99 14.18 -15.84
N THR A 174 18.00 13.62 -15.15
CA THR A 174 16.63 14.16 -15.11
C THR A 174 16.10 14.31 -13.68
N ASN A 175 15.08 15.17 -13.51
CA ASN A 175 14.23 15.24 -12.33
C ASN A 175 12.80 14.76 -12.59
N ASN A 176 12.53 14.10 -13.73
CA ASN A 176 11.22 13.53 -14.06
C ASN A 176 10.92 12.29 -13.20
N PHE A 177 10.48 12.56 -11.97
CA PHE A 177 10.36 11.59 -10.89
C PHE A 177 9.01 11.74 -10.18
N PRO A 178 7.89 11.39 -10.85
CA PRO A 178 6.60 11.36 -10.18
C PRO A 178 6.56 10.23 -9.15
N ASP A 179 5.77 10.41 -8.11
CA ASP A 179 5.58 9.43 -7.07
C ASP A 179 4.09 9.27 -6.72
N CYS A 180 3.74 8.19 -6.03
CA CYS A 180 2.33 7.92 -5.70
C CYS A 180 1.65 9.04 -4.90
N SER A 181 2.42 9.85 -4.17
CA SER A 181 1.93 10.99 -3.39
C SER A 181 1.51 12.17 -4.26
N ASN A 182 1.98 12.28 -5.52
CA ASN A 182 1.45 13.27 -6.46
C ASN A 182 -0.06 13.14 -6.62
N MET A 183 -0.57 11.89 -6.70
CA MET A 183 -2.00 11.64 -6.84
C MET A 183 -2.80 11.83 -5.53
N CYS A 184 -2.18 11.63 -4.37
CA CYS A 184 -2.91 11.53 -3.09
C CYS A 184 -2.68 12.69 -2.12
N HIS A 185 -1.53 13.36 -2.17
CA HIS A 185 -1.09 14.30 -1.13
C HIS A 185 -0.45 15.59 -1.66
N GLU A 186 -0.25 15.76 -2.98
CA GLU A 186 0.33 16.98 -3.54
C GLU A 186 -0.47 18.24 -3.22
N ALA A 187 -1.80 18.17 -3.39
CA ALA A 187 -2.68 19.30 -3.04
C ALA A 187 -2.60 19.67 -1.55
N SER A 188 -2.51 18.67 -0.66
CA SER A 188 -2.34 18.90 0.77
C SER A 188 -0.98 19.51 1.09
N GLY A 189 0.09 19.01 0.44
CA GLY A 189 1.45 19.52 0.61
C GLY A 189 1.57 21.00 0.28
N LEU A 190 1.01 21.42 -0.86
CA LEU A 190 0.96 22.83 -1.28
C LEU A 190 0.13 23.68 -0.31
N GLY A 191 -1.13 23.28 -0.05
CA GLY A 191 -2.03 24.06 0.80
C GLY A 191 -1.53 24.23 2.24
N MET A 192 -0.93 23.18 2.82
CA MET A 192 -0.37 23.25 4.16
C MET A 192 0.94 24.04 4.20
N ALA A 193 1.81 23.91 3.19
CA ALA A 193 3.03 24.73 3.13
C ALA A 193 2.68 26.23 3.08
N ASP A 194 1.69 26.63 2.28
CA ASP A 194 1.26 28.02 2.17
C ASP A 194 0.56 28.52 3.45
N SER A 195 -0.19 27.65 4.13
CA SER A 195 -1.01 28.05 5.30
C SER A 195 -0.26 28.00 6.63
N VAL A 196 0.60 27.00 6.83
CA VAL A 196 1.27 26.71 8.12
C VAL A 196 2.78 26.47 7.99
N GLY A 197 3.35 26.60 6.80
CA GLY A 197 4.80 26.47 6.55
C GLY A 197 5.33 25.04 6.46
N VAL A 198 4.48 24.02 6.63
CA VAL A 198 4.88 22.61 6.63
C VAL A 198 3.90 21.78 5.80
N GLY A 199 4.38 21.15 4.72
CA GLY A 199 3.58 20.29 3.83
C GLY A 199 3.32 18.87 4.33
N LYS A 200 3.37 18.64 5.65
CA LYS A 200 3.27 17.33 6.30
C LYS A 200 2.34 17.41 7.51
N GLY A 201 1.92 16.25 8.02
CA GLY A 201 1.14 16.18 9.25
C GLY A 201 1.86 16.85 10.43
N THR A 202 1.14 17.70 11.16
CA THR A 202 1.66 18.51 12.28
C THR A 202 1.15 18.04 13.63
N VAL A 203 0.38 16.95 13.67
CA VAL A 203 -0.32 16.44 14.86
C VAL A 203 0.29 15.09 15.24
N THR A 204 0.55 14.91 16.52
CA THR A 204 1.06 13.68 17.15
C THR A 204 -0.06 12.90 17.83
N PHE A 205 0.25 11.71 18.37
CA PHE A 205 -0.73 10.95 19.15
C PHE A 205 -1.12 11.68 20.44
N ASP A 206 -0.15 12.26 21.14
CA ASP A 206 -0.36 12.98 22.41
C ASP A 206 -1.33 14.17 22.24
N ASP A 207 -1.29 14.84 21.08
CA ASP A 207 -2.25 15.91 20.76
C ASP A 207 -3.71 15.42 20.71
N LEU A 208 -3.95 14.16 20.31
CA LEU A 208 -5.29 13.55 20.32
C LEU A 208 -5.76 13.25 21.75
N GLU A 209 -4.83 13.00 22.68
CA GLU A 209 -5.14 12.76 24.09
C GLU A 209 -5.58 14.03 24.81
N GLU A 210 -5.18 15.21 24.32
CA GLU A 210 -5.58 16.50 24.89
C GLU A 210 -6.78 17.14 24.17
N ALA A 211 -7.03 16.80 22.89
CA ALA A 211 -8.06 17.46 22.08
C ALA A 211 -9.49 17.32 22.62
N ASP A 212 -10.21 18.43 22.83
CA ASP A 212 -11.64 18.42 23.22
C ASP A 212 -12.59 18.22 22.03
N ALA A 213 -12.11 18.45 20.81
CA ALA A 213 -12.87 18.26 19.58
C ALA A 213 -11.96 17.77 18.44
N ILE A 214 -12.46 16.79 17.69
CA ILE A 214 -11.75 16.18 16.55
C ILE A 214 -12.67 16.19 15.33
N PHE A 215 -12.18 16.76 14.22
CA PHE A 215 -12.92 16.85 12.96
C PHE A 215 -12.28 15.95 11.91
N VAL A 216 -13.01 14.92 11.46
CA VAL A 216 -12.55 13.98 10.43
C VAL A 216 -13.14 14.39 9.08
N ILE A 217 -12.31 14.93 8.21
CA ILE A 217 -12.70 15.50 6.90
C ILE A 217 -12.01 14.75 5.78
N GLY A 218 -12.75 14.35 4.74
CA GLY A 218 -12.18 13.73 3.53
C GLY A 218 -11.59 12.32 3.72
N GLN A 219 -11.84 11.67 4.87
CA GLN A 219 -11.31 10.33 5.18
C GLN A 219 -12.38 9.43 5.80
N ASN A 220 -12.26 8.12 5.55
CA ASN A 220 -12.95 7.07 6.31
C ASN A 220 -11.97 6.25 7.16
N PRO A 221 -11.78 6.56 8.46
CA PRO A 221 -10.91 5.79 9.34
C PRO A 221 -11.28 4.32 9.46
N GLY A 222 -12.58 3.97 9.36
CA GLY A 222 -13.05 2.60 9.52
C GLY A 222 -12.53 1.62 8.45
N THR A 223 -12.25 2.11 7.24
CA THR A 223 -11.77 1.28 6.13
C THR A 223 -10.32 1.56 5.76
N ASN A 224 -9.91 2.83 5.78
CA ASN A 224 -8.62 3.26 5.22
C ASN A 224 -7.53 3.28 6.29
N HIS A 225 -7.87 3.69 7.52
CA HIS A 225 -6.92 3.77 8.63
C HIS A 225 -7.53 3.23 9.95
N PRO A 226 -7.86 1.93 10.06
CA PRO A 226 -8.59 1.41 11.22
C PRO A 226 -7.84 1.58 12.55
N ARG A 227 -6.51 1.73 12.51
CA ARG A 227 -5.67 2.05 13.68
C ARG A 227 -5.99 3.41 14.29
N MET A 228 -6.55 4.35 13.52
CA MET A 228 -7.00 5.66 14.02
C MET A 228 -8.27 5.54 14.88
N LEU A 229 -9.05 4.44 14.78
CA LEU A 229 -10.30 4.30 15.55
C LEU A 229 -10.08 4.19 17.06
N GLU A 230 -8.94 3.66 17.48
CA GLU A 230 -8.60 3.52 18.90
C GLU A 230 -8.38 4.87 19.59
N PRO A 231 -7.47 5.75 19.14
CA PRO A 231 -7.32 7.08 19.75
C PRO A 231 -8.59 7.93 19.65
N LEU A 232 -9.35 7.82 18.55
CA LEU A 232 -10.66 8.49 18.43
C LEU A 232 -11.66 8.00 19.50
N ARG A 233 -11.68 6.69 19.77
CA ARG A 233 -12.55 6.11 20.81
C ARG A 233 -12.15 6.57 22.20
N GLU A 234 -10.86 6.60 22.51
CA GLU A 234 -10.38 7.03 23.83
C GLU A 234 -10.64 8.53 24.05
N ALA A 235 -10.45 9.37 23.03
CA ALA A 235 -10.83 10.79 23.09
C ALA A 235 -12.34 10.96 23.39
N VAL A 236 -13.21 10.21 22.70
CA VAL A 236 -14.67 10.27 22.95
C VAL A 236 -15.04 9.80 24.35
N LYS A 237 -14.39 8.75 24.88
CA LYS A 237 -14.61 8.29 26.26
C LYS A 237 -14.20 9.33 27.31
N ARG A 238 -13.14 10.10 27.03
CA ARG A 238 -12.70 11.23 27.87
C ARG A 238 -13.69 12.41 27.84
N GLY A 239 -14.60 12.43 26.87
CA GLY A 239 -15.61 13.48 26.71
C GLY A 239 -15.36 14.40 25.51
N ALA A 240 -14.32 14.16 24.71
CA ALA A 240 -14.07 14.91 23.49
C ALA A 240 -15.15 14.65 22.44
N ARG A 241 -15.42 15.64 21.59
CA ARG A 241 -16.38 15.52 20.49
C ARG A 241 -15.67 15.15 19.19
N ALA A 242 -15.85 13.92 18.72
CA ALA A 242 -15.38 13.52 17.38
C ALA A 242 -16.53 13.63 16.36
N THR A 243 -16.33 14.39 15.28
CA THR A 243 -17.33 14.54 14.21
C THR A 243 -16.72 14.21 12.85
N ALA A 244 -17.52 13.60 11.97
CA ALA A 244 -17.12 13.30 10.60
C ALA A 244 -18.19 13.85 9.64
N PRO A 245 -18.10 15.13 9.22
CA PRO A 245 -19.20 15.84 8.53
C PRO A 245 -19.61 15.22 7.18
N TRP A 246 -18.78 14.33 6.64
CA TRP A 246 -18.92 13.72 5.32
C TRP A 246 -18.98 12.20 5.37
N ALA A 247 -18.81 11.61 6.56
CA ALA A 247 -18.92 10.17 6.69
C ALA A 247 -20.35 9.81 6.27
N SER A 248 -20.49 9.21 5.08
CA SER A 248 -21.71 8.52 4.73
C SER A 248 -21.93 7.50 5.83
N THR A 249 -22.91 7.76 6.69
CA THR A 249 -23.35 6.85 7.74
C THR A 249 -23.98 5.63 7.08
N ASN A 250 -23.22 4.74 6.44
CA ASN A 250 -23.71 3.49 5.82
C ASN A 250 -25.10 3.60 5.15
N SER A 251 -25.37 4.72 4.48
CA SER A 251 -26.68 5.06 3.93
C SER A 251 -26.50 5.33 2.44
N PRO A 252 -27.25 4.64 1.56
CA PRO A 252 -27.03 4.67 0.13
C PRO A 252 -27.39 6.05 -0.39
N ARG A 253 -26.41 6.77 -0.93
CA ARG A 253 -26.72 7.90 -1.81
C ARG A 253 -27.27 7.32 -3.11
N ARG A 254 -28.59 7.44 -3.27
CA ARG A 254 -29.24 7.41 -4.58
C ARG A 254 -28.72 8.60 -5.39
N SER A 255 -28.10 8.31 -6.53
CA SER A 255 -28.10 9.16 -7.73
C SER A 255 -27.88 8.25 -8.92
#